data_AF-A0A9D5EW34-F1
#
_entry.id   AF-A0A9D5EW34-F1
#
_cell.length_a   1.000
_cell.length_b   1.000
_cell.length_c   1.000
_cell.angle_alpha   90.00
_cell.angle_beta   90.00
_cell.angle_gamma   90.00
#
_symmetry.space_group_name_H-M   'P 1'
#
loop_
_entity.id
_entity.type
_entity.pdbx_description
1 polymer ?
#
loop_
_entity_poly.entity_id
_entity_poly.type
_entity_poly.pdbx_seq_one_letter_code
_entity_poly.pdbx_strand_id
1 'polypeptide(L)'
;MAKPSPIGRISYRTDPASGTYPIKTTWKRLKRWCTTKLPQYTGEDCSPATAAEIQDFESVIGQKLPKDVRESYLVYNGRCAGPGIVFGLAVDPLRDCLNNWKTWVEGYESALADSYADDLAASCSSFPAGFVQHLYFDRGWIPLTYDSGGNHIGVDLNPGPKGTRGQVIKFGRDDEFHTVLALSWGQFLTDIADELEAGNYRLDTSDPDRPELDLDDPHRKHFHSIGIYWSRGKLGLRKLSSADTKRWNKWHGK
;
A
#
# COMPACT_ATOMS: atom_id res chain seq x y z
N MET A 1 -13.69 -27.05 -3.25
CA MET A 1 -12.70 -26.40 -2.36
C MET A 1 -11.81 -25.50 -3.20
N ALA A 2 -11.69 -24.22 -2.85
CA ALA A 2 -10.74 -23.33 -3.52
C ALA A 2 -9.31 -23.86 -3.27
N LYS A 3 -8.48 -23.94 -4.31
CA LYS A 3 -7.11 -24.45 -4.18
C LYS A 3 -6.31 -23.47 -3.32
N PRO A 4 -5.52 -23.94 -2.33
CA PRO A 4 -4.62 -23.07 -1.58
C PRO A 4 -3.64 -22.38 -2.54
N SER A 5 -3.31 -21.12 -2.24
CA SER A 5 -2.35 -20.36 -3.02
C SER A 5 -1.00 -21.09 -3.06
N PRO A 6 -0.28 -21.08 -4.19
CA PRO A 6 1.07 -21.63 -4.24
C PRO A 6 2.09 -20.81 -3.43
N ILE A 7 1.67 -19.69 -2.83
CA ILE A 7 2.49 -18.69 -2.14
C ILE A 7 1.99 -18.47 -0.70
N GLY A 8 1.82 -19.56 0.05
CA GLY A 8 1.35 -19.48 1.45
C GLY A 8 -0.16 -19.25 1.57
N ARG A 9 -0.60 -18.53 2.60
CA ARG A 9 -2.02 -18.26 2.90
C ARG A 9 -2.59 -17.09 2.10
N ILE A 10 -1.74 -16.21 1.54
CA ILE A 10 -2.16 -15.06 0.73
C ILE A 10 -3.00 -15.54 -0.46
N SER A 11 -4.25 -15.09 -0.56
CA SER A 11 -5.14 -15.50 -1.65
C SER A 11 -4.66 -14.97 -3.00
N TYR A 12 -4.89 -15.77 -4.05
CA TYR A 12 -4.38 -15.51 -5.39
C TYR A 12 -5.45 -14.85 -6.28
N ARG A 13 -5.10 -13.76 -6.97
CA ARG A 13 -5.96 -13.16 -8.03
C ARG A 13 -5.53 -13.65 -9.40
N THR A 14 -6.46 -14.23 -10.16
CA THR A 14 -6.17 -14.78 -11.51
C THR A 14 -6.06 -13.70 -12.57
N ASP A 15 -6.88 -12.65 -12.48
CA ASP A 15 -6.81 -11.50 -13.37
C ASP A 15 -7.06 -10.22 -12.57
N PRO A 16 -6.00 -9.59 -12.03
CA PRO A 16 -6.12 -8.35 -11.25
C PRO A 16 -6.51 -7.13 -12.09
N ALA A 17 -6.39 -7.18 -13.43
CA ALA A 17 -6.74 -6.07 -14.31
C ALA A 17 -8.23 -6.08 -14.70
N SER A 18 -8.86 -7.25 -14.70
CA SER A 18 -10.29 -7.42 -15.07
C SER A 18 -11.29 -7.24 -13.91
N GLY A 19 -10.81 -7.10 -12.68
CA GLY A 19 -11.66 -7.06 -11.49
C GLY A 19 -12.45 -5.77 -11.35
N THR A 20 -13.72 -5.86 -10.93
CA THR A 20 -14.46 -4.70 -10.42
C THR A 20 -14.19 -4.54 -8.92
N TYR A 21 -13.71 -3.36 -8.52
CA TYR A 21 -13.34 -3.09 -7.13
C TYR A 21 -14.24 -1.99 -6.52
N PRO A 22 -15.41 -2.35 -5.95
CA PRO A 22 -16.42 -1.39 -5.53
C PRO A 22 -16.02 -0.69 -4.22
N ILE A 23 -15.37 0.46 -4.32
CA ILE A 23 -14.83 1.25 -3.20
C ILE A 23 -15.78 1.38 -2.01
N LYS A 24 -17.01 1.85 -2.23
CA LYS A 24 -17.98 2.07 -1.14
C LYS A 24 -18.34 0.78 -0.41
N THR A 25 -18.47 -0.33 -1.13
CA THR A 25 -18.77 -1.64 -0.54
C THR A 25 -17.56 -2.19 0.19
N THR A 26 -16.36 -2.02 -0.37
CA THR A 26 -15.11 -2.45 0.26
C THR A 26 -14.86 -1.71 1.57
N TRP A 27 -15.05 -0.39 1.63
CA TRP A 27 -14.93 0.35 2.90
C TRP A 27 -15.93 -0.11 3.96
N LYS A 28 -17.17 -0.44 3.58
CA LYS A 28 -18.14 -1.03 4.52
C LYS A 28 -17.65 -2.36 5.10
N ARG A 29 -17.02 -3.22 4.29
CA ARG A 29 -16.44 -4.50 4.72
C ARG A 29 -15.31 -4.27 5.72
N LEU A 30 -14.37 -3.39 5.38
CA LEU A 30 -13.23 -3.03 6.23
C LEU A 30 -13.70 -2.43 7.57
N LYS A 31 -14.59 -1.43 7.54
CA LYS A 31 -15.13 -0.81 8.76
C LYS A 31 -15.86 -1.81 9.65
N ARG A 32 -16.66 -2.71 9.07
CA ARG A 32 -17.32 -3.79 9.82
C ARG A 32 -16.31 -4.72 10.47
N TRP A 33 -15.23 -5.07 9.77
CA TRP A 33 -14.17 -5.89 10.35
C TRP A 33 -13.53 -5.17 11.55
N CYS A 34 -13.17 -3.88 11.40
CA CYS A 34 -12.61 -3.08 12.49
C CYS A 34 -13.56 -3.03 13.70
N THR A 35 -14.84 -2.68 13.51
CA THR A 35 -15.78 -2.63 14.64
C THR A 35 -15.99 -3.98 15.33
N THR A 36 -15.78 -5.09 14.61
CA THR A 36 -15.98 -6.44 15.16
C THR A 36 -14.73 -6.96 15.89
N LYS A 37 -13.54 -6.70 15.35
CA LYS A 37 -12.27 -7.24 15.86
C LYS A 37 -11.52 -6.28 16.77
N LEU A 38 -11.82 -5.00 16.67
CA LEU A 38 -11.17 -3.88 17.36
C LEU A 38 -12.23 -2.97 18.01
N PRO A 39 -13.21 -3.50 18.76
CA PRO A 39 -14.33 -2.71 19.30
C PRO A 39 -13.89 -1.62 20.29
N GLN A 40 -12.72 -1.75 20.91
CA GLN A 40 -12.14 -0.74 21.81
C GLN A 40 -11.51 0.45 21.07
N TYR A 41 -11.37 0.35 19.75
CA TYR A 41 -10.71 1.36 18.90
C TYR A 41 -11.75 2.04 17.98
N THR A 42 -12.77 2.65 18.56
CA THR A 42 -13.86 3.31 17.81
C THR A 42 -13.88 4.80 18.12
N GLY A 43 -13.28 5.66 17.27
CA GLY A 43 -13.38 7.10 17.55
C GLY A 43 -12.52 8.08 16.75
N GLU A 44 -11.81 7.68 15.69
CA GLU A 44 -10.78 8.56 15.12
C GLU A 44 -10.95 8.94 13.64
N ASP A 45 -11.95 8.36 12.96
CA ASP A 45 -12.19 8.62 11.54
C ASP A 45 -12.45 10.10 11.26
N CYS A 46 -11.78 10.63 10.24
CA CYS A 46 -12.13 11.92 9.69
C CYS A 46 -13.43 11.84 8.88
N SER A 47 -14.17 12.95 8.84
CA SER A 47 -15.31 13.07 7.93
C SER A 47 -14.85 12.90 6.48
N PRO A 48 -15.67 12.27 5.61
CA PRO A 48 -15.32 12.08 4.19
C PRO A 48 -14.89 13.39 3.54
N ALA A 49 -13.91 13.33 2.64
CA ALA A 49 -13.42 14.50 1.94
C ALA A 49 -14.51 15.02 1.00
N THR A 50 -14.53 16.33 0.81
CA THR A 50 -15.35 16.98 -0.19
C THR A 50 -14.69 16.92 -1.57
N ALA A 51 -15.49 17.05 -2.62
CA ALA A 51 -14.97 17.15 -3.98
C ALA A 51 -14.08 18.39 -4.20
N ALA A 52 -14.25 19.44 -3.38
CA ALA A 52 -13.43 20.65 -3.42
C ALA A 52 -12.05 20.39 -2.81
N GLU A 53 -11.98 19.78 -1.62
CA GLU A 53 -10.69 19.41 -0.99
C GLU A 53 -9.84 18.50 -1.88
N ILE A 54 -10.48 17.56 -2.59
CA ILE A 54 -9.79 16.71 -3.57
C ILE A 54 -9.28 17.53 -4.76
N GLN A 55 -10.07 18.50 -5.25
CA GLN A 55 -9.63 19.37 -6.35
C GLN A 55 -8.46 20.27 -5.93
N ASP A 56 -8.47 20.78 -4.71
CA ASP A 56 -7.38 21.60 -4.16
C ASP A 56 -6.11 20.76 -4.04
N PHE A 57 -6.21 19.53 -3.52
CA PHE A 57 -5.10 18.58 -3.48
C PHE A 57 -4.50 18.33 -4.87
N GLU A 58 -5.33 18.01 -5.85
CA GLU A 58 -4.91 17.77 -7.24
C GLU A 58 -4.26 19.00 -7.88
N SER A 59 -4.73 20.19 -7.52
CA SER A 59 -4.18 21.45 -8.02
C SER A 59 -2.76 21.69 -7.48
N VAL A 60 -2.51 21.34 -6.21
CA VAL A 60 -1.18 21.46 -5.60
C VAL A 60 -0.19 20.44 -6.18
N ILE A 61 -0.59 19.18 -6.34
CA ILE A 61 0.31 18.14 -6.89
C ILE A 61 0.48 18.24 -8.42
N GLY A 62 -0.34 19.07 -9.09
CA GLY A 62 -0.31 19.27 -10.55
C GLY A 62 -0.83 18.08 -11.37
N GLN A 63 -1.51 17.11 -10.74
CA GLN A 63 -2.02 15.89 -11.37
C GLN A 63 -3.39 15.49 -10.82
N LYS A 64 -4.18 14.79 -11.64
CA LYS A 64 -5.45 14.18 -11.20
C LYS A 64 -5.22 12.86 -10.48
N LEU A 65 -5.86 12.68 -9.34
CA LEU A 65 -5.87 11.41 -8.62
C LEU A 65 -6.63 10.35 -9.43
N PRO A 66 -6.23 9.07 -9.36
CA PRO A 66 -6.98 7.97 -9.92
C PRO A 66 -8.43 7.96 -9.41
N LYS A 67 -9.36 7.52 -10.26
CA LYS A 67 -10.81 7.58 -9.97
C LYS A 67 -11.16 6.88 -8.65
N ASP A 68 -10.57 5.71 -8.43
CA ASP A 68 -10.78 4.88 -7.25
C ASP A 68 -10.18 5.49 -5.97
N VAL A 69 -9.07 6.22 -6.07
CA VAL A 69 -8.53 7.03 -4.96
C VAL A 69 -9.48 8.17 -4.62
N ARG A 70 -9.97 8.92 -5.62
CA ARG A 70 -10.98 9.97 -5.41
C ARG A 70 -12.24 9.42 -4.76
N GLU A 71 -12.80 8.35 -5.31
CA GLU A 71 -13.97 7.66 -4.76
C GLU A 71 -13.72 7.18 -3.31
N SER A 72 -12.50 6.75 -3.00
CA SER A 72 -12.12 6.32 -1.65
C SER A 72 -12.21 7.47 -0.66
N TYR A 73 -11.57 8.61 -0.97
CA TYR A 73 -11.57 9.78 -0.07
C TYR A 73 -12.94 10.43 0.11
N LEU A 74 -13.81 10.36 -0.91
CA LEU A 74 -15.22 10.77 -0.80
C LEU A 74 -16.07 9.86 0.10
N VAL A 75 -15.60 8.65 0.40
CA VAL A 75 -16.26 7.70 1.31
C VAL A 75 -15.61 7.71 2.69
N TYR A 76 -14.28 7.84 2.73
CA TYR A 76 -13.48 7.66 3.92
C TYR A 76 -12.19 8.47 3.80
N ASN A 77 -12.07 9.53 4.59
CA ASN A 77 -10.94 10.46 4.57
C ASN A 77 -9.88 10.09 5.63
N GLY A 78 -9.66 8.79 5.81
CA GLY A 78 -8.64 8.31 6.73
C GLY A 78 -8.99 8.35 8.22
N ARG A 79 -8.06 7.76 8.97
CA ARG A 79 -8.09 7.34 10.37
C ARG A 79 -9.12 6.27 10.69
N CYS A 80 -8.67 5.12 11.16
CA CYS A 80 -9.52 4.09 11.75
C CYS A 80 -8.67 3.56 12.89
N ALA A 81 -9.11 3.87 14.12
CA ALA A 81 -8.34 3.69 15.35
C ALA A 81 -7.76 2.28 15.53
N GLY A 82 -6.80 2.16 16.45
CA GLY A 82 -6.07 0.92 16.71
C GLY A 82 -4.85 0.79 15.78
N PRO A 83 -4.52 -0.41 15.29
CA PRO A 83 -3.27 -0.64 14.55
C PRO A 83 -3.29 -0.01 13.16
N GLY A 84 -4.44 0.41 12.62
CA GLY A 84 -4.59 0.74 11.20
C GLY A 84 -4.80 -0.51 10.32
N ILE A 85 -5.61 -0.36 9.27
CA ILE A 85 -6.13 -1.49 8.49
C ILE A 85 -5.22 -1.89 7.30
N VAL A 86 -4.29 -1.01 6.92
CA VAL A 86 -3.36 -1.23 5.82
C VAL A 86 -2.05 -1.74 6.40
N PHE A 87 -1.98 -3.05 6.68
CA PHE A 87 -0.79 -3.69 7.26
C PHE A 87 -0.27 -2.99 8.55
N GLY A 88 -1.18 -2.62 9.44
CA GLY A 88 -0.79 -1.89 10.65
C GLY A 88 -0.46 -0.40 10.40
N LEU A 89 -0.89 0.14 9.25
CA LEU A 89 -0.87 1.56 8.95
C LEU A 89 -2.30 2.08 8.78
N ALA A 90 -2.55 3.27 9.30
CA ALA A 90 -3.75 4.01 9.00
C ALA A 90 -3.68 4.58 7.58
N VAL A 91 -4.82 4.69 6.92
CA VAL A 91 -4.94 5.58 5.76
C VAL A 91 -4.97 7.00 6.30
N ASP A 92 -4.05 7.83 5.81
CA ASP A 92 -3.93 9.21 6.24
C ASP A 92 -5.06 10.06 5.65
N PRO A 93 -5.57 11.03 6.43
CA PRO A 93 -6.43 12.08 5.89
C PRO A 93 -5.75 12.83 4.75
N LEU A 94 -6.54 13.30 3.78
CA LEU A 94 -6.03 13.94 2.57
C LEU A 94 -5.07 15.11 2.86
N ARG A 95 -5.32 15.87 3.93
CA ARG A 95 -4.44 16.96 4.38
C ARG A 95 -3.06 16.44 4.83
N ASP A 96 -3.02 15.29 5.51
CA ASP A 96 -1.81 14.70 6.08
C ASP A 96 -1.01 14.05 4.92
N CYS A 97 -1.69 13.42 3.96
CA CYS A 97 -1.10 13.00 2.68
C CYS A 97 -0.40 14.16 1.95
N LEU A 98 -1.03 15.33 1.88
CA LEU A 98 -0.47 16.49 1.19
C LEU A 98 0.77 17.03 1.90
N ASN A 99 0.74 17.06 3.24
CA ASN A 99 1.88 17.48 4.04
C ASN A 99 3.07 16.54 3.85
N ASN A 100 2.83 15.22 3.92
CA ASN A 100 3.86 14.22 3.65
C ASN A 100 4.43 14.36 2.23
N TRP A 101 3.57 14.56 1.23
CA TRP A 101 4.01 14.78 -0.14
C TRP A 101 4.90 16.03 -0.28
N LYS A 102 4.53 17.16 0.34
CA LYS A 102 5.34 18.39 0.31
C LYS A 102 6.72 18.17 0.93
N THR A 103 6.81 17.50 2.07
CA THR A 103 8.08 17.16 2.72
C THR A 103 8.98 16.35 1.79
N TRP A 104 8.42 15.38 1.07
CA TRP A 104 9.16 14.58 0.08
C TRP A 104 9.64 15.40 -1.12
N VAL A 105 8.77 16.27 -1.65
CA VAL A 105 9.14 17.17 -2.75
C VAL A 105 10.28 18.10 -2.35
N GLU A 106 10.19 18.74 -1.19
CA GLU A 106 11.23 19.63 -0.67
C GLU A 106 12.56 18.90 -0.46
N GLY A 107 12.52 17.71 0.16
CA GLY A 107 13.71 16.88 0.38
C GLY A 107 14.36 16.42 -0.93
N TYR A 108 13.54 16.02 -1.92
CA TYR A 108 14.04 15.58 -3.22
C TYR A 108 14.60 16.74 -4.06
N GLU A 109 13.98 17.92 -4.01
CA GLU A 109 14.50 19.13 -4.65
C GLU A 109 15.86 19.54 -4.06
N SER A 110 16.03 19.43 -2.74
CA SER A 110 17.34 19.63 -2.10
C SER A 110 18.37 18.63 -2.60
N ALA A 111 18.02 17.34 -2.68
CA ALA A 111 18.93 16.30 -3.17
C ALA A 111 19.33 16.48 -4.64
N LEU A 112 18.42 17.01 -5.48
CA LEU A 112 18.72 17.39 -6.86
C LEU A 112 19.70 18.55 -6.93
N ALA A 113 19.49 19.59 -6.12
CA ALA A 113 20.38 20.75 -6.07
C ALA A 113 21.80 20.38 -5.65
N ASP A 114 21.93 19.41 -4.74
CA ASP A 114 23.21 18.90 -4.24
C ASP A 114 23.83 17.80 -5.14
N SER A 115 23.21 17.49 -6.29
CA SER A 115 23.66 16.45 -7.25
C SER A 115 23.76 15.03 -6.65
N TYR A 116 22.97 14.73 -5.62
CA TYR A 116 22.98 13.43 -4.92
C TYR A 116 21.80 12.52 -5.32
N ALA A 117 20.85 13.03 -6.10
CA ALA A 117 19.66 12.27 -6.52
C ALA A 117 20.00 11.02 -7.37
N ASP A 118 21.01 11.10 -8.22
CA ASP A 118 21.44 9.96 -9.07
C ASP A 118 22.07 8.84 -8.23
N ASP A 119 22.81 9.19 -7.18
CA ASP A 119 23.39 8.21 -6.25
C ASP A 119 22.29 7.46 -5.48
N LEU A 120 21.26 8.18 -5.04
CA LEU A 120 20.07 7.57 -4.42
C LEU A 120 19.31 6.67 -5.39
N ALA A 121 19.22 7.04 -6.66
CA ALA A 121 18.55 6.23 -7.68
C ALA A 121 19.31 4.95 -8.04
N ALA A 122 20.64 4.93 -7.88
CA ALA A 122 21.49 3.81 -8.30
C ALA A 122 21.22 2.50 -7.54
N SER A 123 20.78 2.56 -6.29
CA SER A 123 20.37 1.40 -5.49
C SER A 123 18.90 1.00 -5.72
N CYS A 124 18.10 1.87 -6.34
CA CYS A 124 16.67 1.68 -6.49
C CYS A 124 16.32 0.63 -7.55
N SER A 125 15.34 -0.22 -7.24
CA SER A 125 14.87 -1.27 -8.14
C SER A 125 13.38 -1.54 -7.98
N SER A 126 12.80 -2.21 -8.96
CA SER A 126 11.36 -2.44 -9.03
C SER A 126 10.99 -3.92 -9.01
N PHE A 127 9.92 -4.24 -8.28
CA PHE A 127 9.22 -5.51 -8.37
C PHE A 127 7.70 -5.32 -8.63
N PRO A 128 7.15 -5.90 -9.70
CA PRO A 128 7.83 -6.59 -10.79
C PRO A 128 8.74 -5.66 -11.60
N ALA A 129 9.79 -6.21 -12.21
CA ALA A 129 10.77 -5.40 -12.96
C ALA A 129 10.10 -4.54 -14.04
N GLY A 130 10.41 -3.24 -14.01
CA GLY A 130 9.90 -2.24 -14.97
C GLY A 130 8.51 -1.69 -14.65
N PHE A 131 7.90 -2.03 -13.51
CA PHE A 131 6.62 -1.46 -13.11
C PHE A 131 6.77 -0.11 -12.42
N VAL A 132 7.84 0.08 -11.64
CA VAL A 132 8.17 1.32 -10.94
C VAL A 132 9.46 1.87 -11.55
N GLN A 133 9.57 3.19 -11.64
CA GLN A 133 10.83 3.84 -12.04
C GLN A 133 11.93 3.57 -11.00
N HIS A 134 13.20 3.55 -11.43
CA HIS A 134 14.34 3.38 -10.53
C HIS A 134 14.75 4.76 -10.00
N LEU A 135 13.92 5.33 -9.14
CA LEU A 135 14.12 6.65 -8.53
C LEU A 135 13.92 6.49 -7.02
N TYR A 136 14.62 7.27 -6.21
CA TYR A 136 14.35 7.28 -4.77
C TYR A 136 12.98 7.90 -4.44
N PHE A 137 12.57 8.89 -5.22
CA PHE A 137 11.26 9.53 -5.15
C PHE A 137 10.87 10.12 -6.52
N ASP A 138 9.57 10.17 -6.81
CA ASP A 138 8.98 10.87 -7.94
C ASP A 138 7.79 11.70 -7.44
N ARG A 139 7.60 12.93 -7.94
CA ARG A 139 6.48 13.81 -7.53
C ARG A 139 5.10 13.19 -7.79
N GLY A 140 5.01 12.21 -8.68
CA GLY A 140 3.82 11.40 -8.95
C GLY A 140 3.58 10.29 -7.92
N TRP A 141 4.45 10.08 -6.94
CA TRP A 141 4.23 9.10 -5.86
C TRP A 141 3.49 9.77 -4.71
N ILE A 142 2.23 9.41 -4.53
CA ILE A 142 1.32 10.05 -3.59
C ILE A 142 1.21 9.20 -2.32
N PRO A 143 1.72 9.66 -1.16
CA PRO A 143 1.66 8.90 0.09
C PRO A 143 0.23 8.87 0.62
N LEU A 144 -0.28 7.66 0.91
CA LEU A 144 -1.64 7.47 1.45
C LEU A 144 -1.64 6.92 2.89
N THR A 145 -0.48 6.49 3.39
CA THR A 145 -0.25 6.02 4.76
C THR A 145 1.06 6.58 5.26
N TYR A 146 1.29 6.55 6.58
CA TYR A 146 2.58 6.93 7.16
C TYR A 146 2.92 6.06 8.38
N ASP A 147 4.16 5.59 8.44
CA ASP A 147 4.67 4.75 9.52
C ASP A 147 5.34 5.52 10.67
N SER A 148 5.36 6.87 10.61
CA SER A 148 6.14 7.74 11.52
C SER A 148 7.66 7.71 11.36
N GLY A 149 8.18 6.89 10.43
CA GLY A 149 9.61 6.74 10.11
C GLY A 149 10.01 7.32 8.75
N GLY A 150 9.05 7.74 7.95
CA GLY A 150 9.29 8.27 6.59
C GLY A 150 8.90 7.28 5.50
N ASN A 151 8.10 6.27 5.79
CA ASN A 151 7.72 5.27 4.80
C ASN A 151 6.21 5.22 4.58
N HIS A 152 5.86 4.85 3.36
CA HIS A 152 4.52 5.01 2.84
C HIS A 152 4.11 3.80 2.01
N ILE A 153 2.82 3.48 2.09
CA ILE A 153 2.10 2.83 1.01
C ILE A 153 1.29 3.93 0.33
N GLY A 154 1.37 3.99 -0.99
CA GLY A 154 0.73 5.04 -1.76
C GLY A 154 0.48 4.65 -3.20
N VAL A 155 0.10 5.63 -4.02
CA VAL A 155 -0.18 5.41 -5.44
C VAL A 155 0.85 6.07 -6.34
N ASP A 156 1.22 5.37 -7.39
CA ASP A 156 2.19 5.81 -8.39
C ASP A 156 1.47 6.38 -9.63
N LEU A 157 1.61 7.68 -9.85
CA LEU A 157 1.02 8.37 -11.01
C LEU A 157 1.96 8.42 -12.22
N ASN A 158 3.23 8.06 -12.05
CA ASN A 158 4.28 8.08 -13.06
C ASN A 158 5.00 6.73 -13.10
N PRO A 159 4.31 5.65 -13.52
CA PRO A 159 4.86 4.30 -13.46
C PRO A 159 6.00 4.09 -14.45
N GLY A 160 6.76 3.01 -14.23
CA GLY A 160 7.71 2.49 -15.20
C GLY A 160 7.03 1.96 -16.47
N PRO A 161 7.80 1.54 -17.50
CA PRO A 161 7.29 1.18 -18.82
C PRO A 161 6.33 -0.02 -18.86
N LYS A 162 6.27 -0.83 -17.80
CA LYS A 162 5.33 -1.96 -17.64
C LYS A 162 4.29 -1.74 -16.56
N GLY A 163 4.38 -0.62 -15.84
CA GLY A 163 3.50 -0.31 -14.74
C GLY A 163 2.17 0.27 -15.21
N THR A 164 1.28 0.49 -14.25
CA THR A 164 -0.05 1.04 -14.48
C THR A 164 -0.20 2.31 -13.66
N ARG A 165 -0.69 3.39 -14.27
CA ARG A 165 -0.94 4.64 -13.55
C ARG A 165 -2.00 4.39 -12.47
N GLY A 166 -1.68 4.72 -11.23
CA GLY A 166 -2.52 4.45 -10.05
C GLY A 166 -2.24 3.10 -9.38
N GLN A 167 -1.21 2.36 -9.82
CA GLN A 167 -0.74 1.18 -9.09
C GLN A 167 -0.32 1.56 -7.66
N VAL A 168 -0.54 0.65 -6.72
CA VAL A 168 -0.19 0.84 -5.32
C VAL A 168 1.23 0.36 -5.10
N ILE A 169 2.08 1.21 -4.54
CA ILE A 169 3.49 0.92 -4.25
C ILE A 169 3.81 1.18 -2.78
N LYS A 170 4.85 0.52 -2.29
CA LYS A 170 5.60 1.00 -1.13
C LYS A 170 6.76 1.88 -1.60
N PHE A 171 7.05 2.92 -0.84
CA PHE A 171 8.20 3.80 -1.04
C PHE A 171 8.51 4.55 0.27
N GLY A 172 9.66 5.20 0.33
CA GLY A 172 10.00 6.10 1.42
C GLY A 172 11.45 5.97 1.85
N ARG A 173 11.73 6.46 3.06
CA ARG A 173 13.09 6.64 3.59
C ARG A 173 13.96 5.39 3.45
N ASP A 174 13.39 4.23 3.76
CA ASP A 174 14.09 2.96 3.91
C ASP A 174 13.70 1.96 2.80
N ASP A 175 13.14 2.43 1.69
CA ASP A 175 12.70 1.57 0.58
C ASP A 175 13.44 1.89 -0.72
N GLU A 176 14.45 1.09 -1.05
CA GLU A 176 15.13 1.09 -2.36
C GLU A 176 14.63 -0.05 -3.27
N PHE A 177 13.67 -0.85 -2.77
CA PHE A 177 13.10 -1.99 -3.48
C PHE A 177 11.59 -1.81 -3.65
N HIS A 178 11.23 -0.93 -4.57
CA HIS A 178 9.85 -0.51 -4.81
C HIS A 178 9.01 -1.67 -5.32
N THR A 179 7.99 -2.00 -4.55
CA THR A 179 7.16 -3.16 -4.83
C THR A 179 5.72 -2.74 -5.12
N VAL A 180 5.16 -3.24 -6.22
CA VAL A 180 3.76 -3.01 -6.62
C VAL A 180 2.83 -3.97 -5.90
N LEU A 181 2.06 -3.44 -4.96
CA LEU A 181 1.14 -4.21 -4.12
C LEU A 181 -0.20 -4.50 -4.81
N ALA A 182 -0.62 -3.64 -5.74
CA ALA A 182 -1.85 -3.79 -6.52
C ALA A 182 -1.79 -2.88 -7.76
N LEU A 183 -2.65 -3.14 -8.75
CA LEU A 183 -2.76 -2.31 -9.96
C LEU A 183 -3.68 -1.09 -9.78
N SER A 184 -4.41 -1.02 -8.68
CA SER A 184 -5.29 0.09 -8.31
C SER A 184 -5.52 0.14 -6.80
N TRP A 185 -5.89 1.29 -6.27
CA TRP A 185 -6.25 1.45 -4.86
C TRP A 185 -7.50 0.63 -4.50
N GLY A 186 -8.47 0.58 -5.41
CA GLY A 186 -9.66 -0.25 -5.26
C GLY A 186 -9.32 -1.74 -5.15
N GLN A 187 -8.41 -2.23 -5.99
CA GLN A 187 -7.91 -3.59 -5.88
C GLN A 187 -7.29 -3.83 -4.50
N PHE A 188 -6.39 -2.94 -4.08
CA PHE A 188 -5.64 -3.09 -2.84
C PHE A 188 -6.55 -3.17 -1.61
N LEU A 189 -7.50 -2.25 -1.48
CA LEU A 189 -8.48 -2.29 -0.38
C LEU A 189 -9.34 -3.55 -0.42
N THR A 190 -9.71 -4.01 -1.62
CA THR A 190 -10.52 -5.23 -1.78
C THR A 190 -9.71 -6.46 -1.39
N ASP A 191 -8.43 -6.51 -1.76
CA ASP A 191 -7.50 -7.56 -1.35
C ASP A 191 -7.34 -7.63 0.16
N ILE A 192 -7.15 -6.48 0.82
CA ILE A 192 -7.09 -6.42 2.29
C ILE A 192 -8.40 -6.95 2.89
N ALA A 193 -9.56 -6.50 2.40
CA ALA A 193 -10.85 -6.96 2.90
C ALA A 193 -11.05 -8.48 2.72
N ASP A 194 -10.62 -9.03 1.58
CA ASP A 194 -10.70 -10.45 1.28
C ASP A 194 -9.81 -11.27 2.24
N GLU A 195 -8.58 -10.85 2.52
CA GLU A 195 -7.69 -11.54 3.48
C GLU A 195 -8.21 -11.48 4.92
N LEU A 196 -8.70 -10.30 5.34
CA LEU A 196 -9.27 -10.11 6.68
C LEU A 196 -10.51 -10.98 6.92
N GLU A 197 -11.39 -11.08 5.93
CA GLU A 197 -12.59 -11.94 5.99
C GLU A 197 -12.25 -13.43 5.89
N ALA A 198 -11.15 -13.79 5.21
CA ALA A 198 -10.64 -15.17 5.16
C ALA A 198 -9.89 -15.60 6.43
N GLY A 199 -9.59 -14.66 7.34
CA GLY A 199 -8.81 -14.94 8.55
C GLY A 199 -7.30 -15.03 8.30
N ASN A 200 -6.82 -14.51 7.17
CA ASN A 200 -5.42 -14.50 6.77
C ASN A 200 -4.71 -13.25 7.32
N TYR A 201 -4.68 -13.13 8.65
CA TYR A 201 -4.02 -12.04 9.35
C TYR A 201 -3.54 -12.49 10.73
N ARG A 202 -2.56 -11.76 11.27
CA ARG A 202 -2.22 -11.80 12.69
C ARG A 202 -2.63 -10.48 13.32
N LEU A 203 -3.31 -10.57 14.45
CA LEU A 203 -3.66 -9.42 15.26
C LEU A 203 -3.13 -9.66 16.68
N ASP A 204 -2.27 -8.75 17.15
CA ASP A 204 -1.77 -8.72 18.51
C ASP A 204 -2.36 -7.50 19.21
N THR A 205 -3.13 -7.75 20.28
CA THR A 205 -3.72 -6.70 21.12
C THR A 205 -3.29 -6.85 22.57
N SER A 206 -2.15 -7.51 22.81
CA SER A 206 -1.62 -7.71 24.16
C SER A 206 -1.13 -6.40 24.78
N ASP A 207 -0.67 -5.46 23.97
CA ASP A 207 -0.45 -4.06 24.31
C ASP A 207 -1.63 -3.21 23.81
N PRO A 208 -2.53 -2.73 24.68
CA PRO A 208 -3.68 -1.93 24.29
C PRO A 208 -3.31 -0.59 23.65
N ASP A 209 -2.15 -0.05 23.97
CA ASP A 209 -1.65 1.24 23.45
C ASP A 209 -0.95 1.07 22.09
N ARG A 210 -0.53 -0.16 21.77
CA ARG A 210 0.19 -0.51 20.54
C ARG A 210 -0.29 -1.84 19.96
N PRO A 211 -1.56 -1.93 19.53
CA PRO A 211 -2.01 -3.09 18.79
C PRO A 211 -1.22 -3.22 17.49
N GLU A 212 -1.00 -4.45 17.03
CA GLU A 212 -0.30 -4.75 15.78
C GLU A 212 -1.18 -5.60 14.86
N LEU A 213 -1.38 -5.14 13.62
CA LEU A 213 -2.05 -5.90 12.56
C LEU A 213 -1.05 -6.24 11.46
N ASP A 214 -0.92 -7.51 11.14
CA ASP A 214 -0.06 -8.00 10.07
C ASP A 214 -0.84 -8.89 9.10
N LEU A 215 -0.75 -8.57 7.82
CA LEU A 215 -1.38 -9.31 6.70
C LEU A 215 -0.34 -10.09 5.88
N ASP A 216 0.95 -9.98 6.19
CA ASP A 216 2.02 -10.68 5.48
C ASP A 216 2.11 -12.17 5.88
N ASP A 217 2.65 -13.00 4.97
CA ASP A 217 2.89 -14.42 5.23
C ASP A 217 4.22 -14.86 4.55
N PRO A 218 5.23 -15.30 5.31
CA PRO A 218 5.25 -15.45 6.77
C PRO A 218 5.28 -14.10 7.50
N HIS A 219 4.51 -14.00 8.58
CA HIS A 219 4.42 -12.81 9.43
C HIS A 219 5.81 -12.27 9.80
N ARG A 220 6.09 -11.06 9.33
CA ARG A 220 7.32 -10.33 9.61
C ARG A 220 6.87 -9.01 10.18
N LYS A 221 7.37 -8.69 11.37
CA LYS A 221 6.90 -7.63 12.28
C LYS A 221 6.85 -6.19 11.70
N HIS A 222 7.09 -5.98 10.40
CA HIS A 222 7.12 -4.66 9.79
C HIS A 222 6.65 -4.68 8.34
N PHE A 223 5.91 -3.65 7.93
CA PHE A 223 5.43 -3.49 6.55
C PHE A 223 6.56 -3.45 5.50
N HIS A 224 7.82 -3.17 5.88
CA HIS A 224 9.00 -3.26 4.99
C HIS A 224 9.18 -4.65 4.36
N SER A 225 8.69 -5.69 5.05
CA SER A 225 8.74 -7.07 4.58
C SER A 225 7.66 -7.42 3.57
N ILE A 226 6.59 -6.60 3.52
CA ILE A 226 5.57 -6.69 2.49
C ILE A 226 6.25 -6.41 1.17
N GLY A 227 5.91 -7.25 0.19
CA GLY A 227 6.19 -6.90 -1.18
C GLY A 227 6.09 -8.12 -2.04
N ILE A 228 7.14 -8.92 -2.08
CA ILE A 228 7.27 -9.94 -3.12
C ILE A 228 6.13 -10.97 -3.05
N TYR A 229 5.73 -11.43 -1.87
CA TYR A 229 4.71 -12.47 -1.74
C TYR A 229 3.31 -11.97 -1.99
N TRP A 230 2.95 -10.89 -1.32
CA TRP A 230 1.71 -10.17 -1.59
C TRP A 230 1.58 -9.86 -3.08
N SER A 231 2.57 -9.18 -3.67
CA SER A 231 2.55 -8.77 -5.07
C SER A 231 2.44 -9.97 -6.00
N ARG A 232 3.12 -11.08 -5.71
CA ARG A 232 2.99 -12.28 -6.55
C ARG A 232 1.61 -12.91 -6.48
N GLY A 233 1.03 -13.00 -5.29
CA GLY A 233 -0.33 -13.51 -5.10
C GLY A 233 -1.38 -12.60 -5.74
N LYS A 234 -1.29 -11.29 -5.50
CA LYS A 234 -2.28 -10.29 -5.89
C LYS A 234 -2.13 -9.80 -7.32
N LEU A 235 -0.94 -9.85 -7.91
CA LEU A 235 -0.72 -9.52 -9.32
C LEU A 235 -0.78 -10.74 -10.26
N GLY A 236 -1.20 -11.91 -9.76
CA GLY A 236 -1.39 -13.08 -10.61
C GLY A 236 -0.09 -13.78 -11.05
N LEU A 237 1.05 -13.45 -10.46
CA LEU A 237 2.39 -13.92 -10.88
C LEU A 237 2.69 -15.34 -10.32
N ARG A 238 2.00 -16.36 -10.85
CA ARG A 238 2.03 -17.76 -10.37
C ARG A 238 3.41 -18.43 -10.37
N LYS A 239 4.35 -17.99 -11.23
CA LYS A 239 5.69 -18.60 -11.30
C LYS A 239 6.69 -17.75 -10.51
N LEU A 240 7.19 -18.31 -9.41
CA LEU A 240 8.43 -17.84 -8.80
C LEU A 240 9.56 -18.02 -9.81
N SER A 241 10.47 -17.04 -9.93
CA SER A 241 11.72 -17.29 -10.64
C SER A 241 12.50 -18.38 -9.89
N SER A 242 13.45 -19.06 -10.52
CA SER A 242 14.29 -20.06 -9.81
C SER A 242 15.02 -19.43 -8.61
N ALA A 243 15.42 -18.16 -8.71
CA ALA A 243 16.06 -17.42 -7.62
C ALA A 243 15.09 -17.14 -6.46
N ASP A 244 13.86 -16.72 -6.78
CA ASP A 244 12.83 -16.47 -5.77
C ASP A 244 12.32 -17.76 -5.14
N THR A 245 12.26 -18.85 -5.92
CA THR A 245 11.93 -20.20 -5.43
C THR A 245 12.98 -20.68 -4.43
N LYS A 246 14.26 -20.44 -4.71
CA LYS A 246 15.36 -20.79 -3.79
C LYS A 246 15.31 -19.96 -2.51
N ARG A 247 15.00 -18.67 -2.60
CA ARG A 247 14.77 -17.81 -1.42
C ARG A 247 13.56 -18.30 -0.62
N TRP A 248 12.44 -18.59 -1.28
CA TRP A 248 11.20 -19.14 -0.68
C TRP A 248 11.45 -20.45 0.07
N ASN A 249 12.06 -21.44 -0.57
CA ASN A 249 12.32 -22.74 0.05
C ASN A 249 13.26 -22.63 1.26
N LYS A 250 14.34 -21.84 1.13
CA LYS A 250 15.25 -21.52 2.26
C LYS A 250 14.51 -20.89 3.44
N TRP A 251 13.50 -20.07 3.18
CA TRP A 251 12.72 -19.38 4.22
C TRP A 251 11.67 -20.26 4.90
N HIS A 252 11.13 -21.27 4.22
CA HIS A 252 10.17 -22.23 4.79
C HIS A 252 10.80 -23.55 5.23
N GLY A 253 12.14 -23.63 5.32
CA GLY A 253 12.86 -24.82 5.77
C GLY A 253 12.65 -26.04 4.86
N LYS A 254 12.44 -25.82 3.56
CA LYS A 254 12.29 -26.88 2.54
C LYS A 254 13.54 -27.00 1.67
#